data_AF-A0A2N7IJY9-F1
#
_entry.id   AF-A0A2N7IJY9-F1
#
_cell.length_a   1.000
_cell.length_b   1.000
_cell.length_c   1.000
_cell.angle_alpha   90.00
_cell.angle_beta   90.00
_cell.angle_gamma   90.00
#
_symmetry.space_group_name_H-M   'P 1'
#
loop_
_entity.id
_entity.type
_entity.pdbx_description
1 polymer ?
#
loop_
_entity_poly.entity_id
_entity_poly.type
_entity_poly.pdbx_seq_one_letter_code
_entity_poly.pdbx_strand_id
1 'polypeptide(L)'
;MSRITKQQKEENYQKLNSVILNIFLTEGWSKVTYDRISKITGLRKSTLQGYYPSNIDFLVALQGNLKDLMLKELDLSSKEALFRSWNNALSTTEFSFIIEMLISHCISNEPTPIANQAMENFHKLIAVALPHEDSSEIMVHIFGLAVIAPIRETLAETIC
;
A
#
# COMPACT_ATOMS: atom_id res chain seq x y z
N MET A 1 14.97 26.42 22.52
CA MET A 1 14.32 25.92 21.29
C MET A 1 12.88 26.41 21.29
N SER A 2 12.49 27.21 20.32
CA SER A 2 11.14 27.79 20.23
C SER A 2 10.11 26.66 20.16
N ARG A 3 9.19 26.65 21.12
CA ARG A 3 8.15 25.64 21.25
C ARG A 3 7.17 25.84 20.08
N ILE A 4 7.26 25.00 19.06
CA ILE A 4 6.33 25.03 17.92
C ILE A 4 4.89 24.93 18.43
N THR A 5 3.97 25.69 17.83
CA THR A 5 2.57 25.62 18.23
C THR A 5 1.98 24.25 17.86
N LYS A 6 0.89 23.86 18.53
CA LYS A 6 0.20 22.59 18.21
C LYS A 6 -0.22 22.55 16.73
N GLN A 7 -0.66 23.69 16.19
CA GLN A 7 -1.05 23.84 14.79
C GLN A 7 0.14 23.66 13.83
N GLN A 8 1.28 24.29 14.10
CA GLN A 8 2.48 24.12 13.28
C GLN A 8 2.99 22.68 13.28
N LYS A 9 2.86 21.98 14.41
CA LYS A 9 3.21 20.55 14.49
C LYS A 9 2.32 19.72 13.58
N GLU A 10 1.02 19.99 13.55
CA GLU A 10 0.07 19.29 12.68
C GLU A 10 0.34 19.57 11.20
N GLU A 11 0.55 20.84 10.82
CA GLU A 11 0.87 21.21 9.45
C GLU A 11 2.16 20.54 8.96
N ASN A 12 3.18 20.45 9.81
CA ASN A 12 4.41 19.74 9.50
C ASN A 12 4.18 18.23 9.37
N TYR A 13 3.34 17.65 10.23
CA TYR A 13 2.99 16.23 10.16
C TYR A 13 2.29 15.88 8.83
N GLN A 14 1.35 16.71 8.37
CA GLN A 14 0.68 16.49 7.09
C GLN A 14 1.61 16.63 5.89
N LYS A 15 2.56 17.58 5.93
CA LYS A 15 3.61 17.69 4.91
C LYS A 15 4.51 16.45 4.88
N LEU A 16 4.87 15.93 6.04
CA LEU A 16 5.66 14.70 6.15
C LEU A 16 4.90 13.49 5.60
N ASN A 17 3.61 13.35 5.93
CA ASN A 17 2.76 12.30 5.39
C ASN A 17 2.72 12.35 3.85
N SER A 18 2.60 13.55 3.29
CA SER A 18 2.59 13.76 1.84
C SER A 18 3.91 13.36 1.17
N VAL A 19 5.04 13.67 1.80
CA VAL A 19 6.37 13.26 1.31
C VAL A 19 6.53 11.74 1.38
N ILE A 20 6.12 11.13 2.49
CA ILE A 20 6.16 9.67 2.68
C ILE A 20 5.32 8.98 1.62
N LEU A 21 4.10 9.45 1.39
CA LEU A 21 3.21 8.93 0.36
C LEU A 21 3.84 9.04 -1.03
N ASN A 22 4.45 10.18 -1.37
CA ASN A 22 5.10 10.36 -2.65
C ASN A 22 6.29 9.41 -2.86
N ILE A 23 7.15 9.23 -1.84
CA ILE A 23 8.25 8.26 -1.91
C ILE A 23 7.68 6.86 -2.14
N PHE A 24 6.65 6.50 -1.39
CA PHE A 24 6.02 5.19 -1.49
C PHE A 24 5.45 4.93 -2.89
N LEU A 25 4.66 5.86 -3.45
CA LEU A 25 4.02 5.69 -4.75
C LEU A 25 5.01 5.70 -5.93
N THR A 26 6.17 6.34 -5.76
CA THR A 26 7.16 6.49 -6.85
C THR A 26 8.34 5.51 -6.76
N GLU A 27 8.71 5.07 -5.56
CA GLU A 27 9.92 4.28 -5.32
C GLU A 27 9.64 2.96 -4.56
N GLY A 28 8.43 2.78 -4.05
CA GLY A 28 8.02 1.60 -3.29
C GLY A 28 8.37 1.64 -1.81
N TRP A 29 7.81 0.68 -1.06
CA TRP A 29 7.93 0.63 0.40
C TRP A 29 9.38 0.49 0.89
N SER A 30 10.23 -0.26 0.17
CA SER A 30 11.64 -0.46 0.54
C SER A 30 12.45 0.84 0.61
N LYS A 31 11.98 1.92 -0.03
CA LYS A 31 12.63 3.23 -0.03
C LYS A 31 12.08 4.18 1.02
N VAL A 32 10.97 3.84 1.68
CA VAL A 32 10.38 4.62 2.78
C VAL A 32 11.23 4.43 4.04
N THR A 33 12.32 5.19 4.11
CA THR A 33 13.33 5.11 5.18
C THR A 33 13.62 6.49 5.75
N TYR A 34 14.07 6.55 7.01
CA TYR A 34 14.53 7.80 7.62
C TYR A 34 15.58 8.52 6.78
N ASP A 35 16.51 7.78 6.15
CA ASP A 35 17.54 8.35 5.28
C ASP A 35 16.92 9.04 4.05
N ARG A 36 15.98 8.37 3.38
CA ARG A 36 15.32 8.91 2.20
C ARG A 36 14.49 10.14 2.55
N ILE A 37 13.69 10.06 3.61
CA ILE A 37 12.85 11.17 4.08
C ILE A 37 13.71 12.35 4.55
N SER A 38 14.80 12.10 5.27
CA SER A 38 15.75 13.12 5.70
C SER A 38 16.38 13.84 4.50
N LYS A 39 16.76 13.09 3.46
CA LYS A 39 17.35 13.66 2.24
C LYS A 39 16.39 14.59 1.49
N ILE A 40 15.11 14.25 1.43
CA ILE A 40 14.08 15.05 0.73
C ILE A 40 13.65 16.26 1.56
N THR A 41 13.45 16.08 2.86
CA THR A 41 12.90 17.13 3.75
C THR A 41 13.97 18.03 4.36
N GLY A 42 15.24 17.62 4.34
CA GLY A 42 16.34 18.26 5.06
C GLY A 42 16.27 18.09 6.58
N LEU A 43 15.26 17.38 7.11
CA LEU A 43 15.11 17.16 8.55
C LEU A 43 16.07 16.08 9.05
N ARG A 44 16.54 16.23 10.29
CA ARG A 44 17.39 15.23 10.94
C ARG A 44 16.57 13.99 11.30
N LYS A 45 17.20 12.81 11.29
CA LYS A 45 16.57 11.54 11.73
C LYS A 45 15.94 11.65 13.12
N SER A 46 16.63 12.27 14.07
CA SER A 46 16.11 12.47 15.44
C SER A 46 14.83 13.32 15.49
N THR A 47 14.66 14.24 14.53
CA THR A 47 13.43 15.03 14.40
C THR A 47 12.31 14.19 13.82
N LEU A 48 12.60 13.39 12.78
CA LEU A 48 11.63 12.46 12.20
C LEU A 48 11.17 11.41 13.22
N GLN A 49 12.09 10.90 14.05
CA GLN A 49 11.79 9.98 15.15
C GLN A 49 10.82 10.56 16.19
N GLY A 50 10.77 11.89 16.32
CA GLY A 50 9.80 12.57 17.17
C GLY A 50 8.37 12.59 16.60
N TYR A 51 8.20 12.33 15.30
CA TYR A 51 6.90 12.18 14.65
C TYR A 51 6.52 10.71 14.44
N TYR A 52 7.50 9.90 14.04
CA TYR A 52 7.34 8.48 13.74
C TYR A 52 8.40 7.72 14.54
N PRO A 53 8.08 7.01 15.63
CA PRO A 53 9.09 6.34 16.45
C PRO A 53 9.87 5.23 15.73
N SER A 54 9.24 4.55 14.79
CA SER A 54 9.81 3.44 14.00
C SER A 54 9.48 3.57 12.51
N ASN A 55 10.13 2.77 11.66
CA ASN A 55 9.81 2.73 10.23
C ASN A 55 8.37 2.24 9.97
N ILE A 56 7.84 1.40 10.85
CA ILE A 56 6.47 0.87 10.71
C ILE A 56 5.44 1.99 10.91
N ASP A 57 5.75 3.00 11.74
CA ASP A 57 4.85 4.15 11.96
C ASP A 57 4.64 4.97 10.67
N PHE A 58 5.50 4.84 9.65
CA PHE A 58 5.24 5.45 8.35
C PHE A 58 4.01 4.87 7.64
N LEU A 59 3.56 3.66 7.99
CA LEU A 59 2.32 3.09 7.46
C LEU A 59 1.10 3.95 7.82
N VAL A 60 1.13 4.64 8.97
CA VAL A 60 0.04 5.54 9.39
C VAL A 60 -0.15 6.67 8.39
N ALA A 61 0.94 7.17 7.79
CA ALA A 61 0.88 8.20 6.75
C ALA A 61 0.19 7.70 5.47
N LEU A 62 0.20 6.38 5.23
CA LEU A 62 -0.36 5.77 4.04
C LEU A 62 -1.84 5.41 4.21
N GLN A 63 -2.26 4.93 5.39
CA GLN A 63 -3.58 4.35 5.65
C GLN A 63 -4.78 5.08 5.00
N GLY A 64 -4.85 6.40 5.13
CA GLY A 64 -5.98 7.19 4.62
C GLY A 64 -6.08 7.23 3.10
N ASN A 65 -4.94 7.16 2.39
CA ASN A 65 -4.87 7.35 0.94
C ASN A 65 -4.90 6.02 0.17
N LEU A 66 -4.41 4.93 0.76
CA LEU A 66 -4.29 3.65 0.06
C LEU A 66 -5.64 3.07 -0.35
N LYS A 67 -6.65 3.21 0.51
CA LYS A 67 -7.99 2.68 0.22
C LYS A 67 -8.57 3.32 -1.04
N ASP A 68 -8.53 4.64 -1.13
CA ASP A 68 -9.12 5.37 -2.26
C ASP A 68 -8.33 5.12 -3.55
N LEU A 69 -7.00 5.02 -3.46
CA LEU A 69 -6.15 4.64 -4.58
C LEU A 69 -6.45 3.23 -5.08
N MET A 70 -6.64 2.26 -4.19
CA MET A 70 -7.02 0.90 -4.58
C MET A 70 -8.41 0.87 -5.22
N LEU A 71 -9.41 1.47 -4.57
CA LEU A 71 -10.80 1.40 -5.04
C LEU A 71 -11.04 2.12 -6.36
N LYS A 72 -10.25 3.16 -6.66
CA LYS A 72 -10.32 3.87 -7.94
C LYS A 72 -9.98 2.97 -9.14
N GLU A 73 -9.11 1.99 -8.95
CA GLU A 73 -8.62 1.11 -10.03
C GLU A 73 -9.41 -0.21 -10.14
N LEU A 74 -10.36 -0.46 -9.22
CA LEU A 74 -11.08 -1.73 -9.15
C LEU A 74 -12.55 -1.58 -9.58
N ASP A 75 -12.97 -2.49 -10.47
CA ASP A 75 -14.35 -2.62 -10.89
C ASP A 75 -15.01 -3.80 -10.15
N LEU A 76 -15.90 -3.48 -9.22
CA LEU A 76 -16.60 -4.47 -8.37
C LEU A 76 -17.99 -4.81 -8.89
N SER A 77 -18.31 -4.51 -10.15
CA SER A 77 -19.63 -4.80 -10.75
C SER A 77 -19.88 -6.29 -10.99
N SER A 78 -18.82 -7.08 -11.16
CA SER A 78 -18.85 -8.54 -11.35
C SER A 78 -17.49 -9.16 -11.04
N LYS A 79 -17.44 -10.48 -10.83
CA LYS A 79 -16.19 -11.23 -10.63
C LYS A 79 -15.22 -11.03 -11.80
N GLU A 80 -15.71 -11.09 -13.03
CA GLU A 80 -14.91 -10.94 -14.25
C GLU A 80 -14.41 -9.51 -14.43
N ALA A 81 -15.21 -8.51 -14.07
CA ALA A 81 -14.77 -7.11 -14.09
C ALA A 81 -13.69 -6.85 -13.03
N LEU A 82 -13.83 -7.44 -11.84
CA LEU A 82 -12.82 -7.35 -10.78
C LEU A 82 -11.50 -7.98 -11.23
N PHE A 83 -11.53 -9.19 -11.79
CA PHE A 83 -10.30 -9.85 -12.25
C PHE A 83 -9.59 -9.07 -13.36
N ARG A 84 -10.36 -8.53 -14.32
CA ARG A 84 -9.79 -7.70 -15.39
C ARG A 84 -9.21 -6.39 -14.88
N SER A 85 -9.98 -5.64 -14.07
CA SER A 85 -9.53 -4.37 -13.50
C SER A 85 -8.32 -4.55 -12.58
N TRP A 86 -8.31 -5.59 -11.74
CA TRP A 86 -7.16 -5.97 -10.92
C TRP A 86 -5.90 -6.24 -11.75
N ASN A 87 -6.01 -7.05 -12.81
CA ASN A 87 -4.87 -7.36 -13.66
C ASN A 87 -4.31 -6.11 -14.38
N ASN A 88 -5.19 -5.21 -14.82
CA ASN A 88 -4.79 -3.95 -15.41
C ASN A 88 -4.12 -3.05 -14.37
N ALA A 89 -4.70 -2.95 -13.18
CA ALA A 89 -4.18 -2.16 -12.07
C ALA A 89 -2.78 -2.64 -11.64
N LEU A 90 -2.53 -3.95 -11.59
CA LEU A 90 -1.20 -4.51 -11.31
C LEU A 90 -0.10 -4.07 -12.30
N SER A 91 -0.48 -3.62 -13.51
CA SER A 91 0.47 -3.08 -14.49
C SER A 91 0.84 -1.61 -14.19
N THR A 92 0.14 -0.96 -13.26
CA THR A 92 0.46 0.39 -12.78
C THR A 92 1.42 0.32 -11.59
N THR A 93 2.45 1.17 -11.62
CA THR A 93 3.50 1.20 -10.58
C THR A 93 2.92 1.40 -9.19
N GLU A 94 2.02 2.39 -9.04
CA GLU A 94 1.43 2.74 -7.74
C GLU A 94 0.66 1.57 -7.13
N PHE A 95 -0.26 0.97 -7.88
CA PHE A 95 -1.05 -0.16 -7.39
C PHE A 95 -0.16 -1.38 -7.09
N SER A 96 0.85 -1.64 -7.93
CA SER A 96 1.79 -2.74 -7.71
C SER A 96 2.55 -2.59 -6.38
N PHE A 97 3.00 -1.38 -6.03
CA PHE A 97 3.67 -1.12 -4.75
C PHE A 97 2.73 -1.26 -3.55
N ILE A 98 1.46 -0.91 -3.70
CA ILE A 98 0.44 -1.13 -2.66
C ILE A 98 0.29 -2.62 -2.39
N ILE A 99 0.12 -3.42 -3.44
CA ILE A 99 -0.07 -4.86 -3.29
C ILE A 99 1.20 -5.54 -2.76
N GLU A 100 2.38 -5.17 -3.25
CA GLU A 100 3.66 -5.68 -2.74
C GLU A 100 3.84 -5.39 -1.24
N MET A 101 3.55 -4.15 -0.81
CA MET A 101 3.61 -3.77 0.60
C MET A 101 2.61 -4.58 1.45
N LEU A 102 1.37 -4.72 0.99
CA LEU A 102 0.35 -5.49 1.71
C LEU A 102 0.75 -6.96 1.86
N ILE A 103 1.20 -7.61 0.78
CA ILE A 103 1.65 -9.01 0.81
C ILE A 103 2.84 -9.15 1.76
N SER A 104 3.88 -8.33 1.60
CA SER A 104 5.11 -8.42 2.40
C SER A 104 4.84 -8.23 3.91
N HIS A 105 3.89 -7.38 4.27
CA HIS A 105 3.50 -7.15 5.67
C HIS A 105 2.58 -8.22 6.24
N CYS A 106 1.84 -8.97 5.41
CA CYS A 106 1.03 -10.09 5.86
C CYS A 106 1.86 -11.37 6.07
N ILE A 107 2.93 -11.57 5.29
CA ILE A 107 3.79 -12.75 5.38
C ILE A 107 5.03 -12.55 6.27
N SER A 108 5.23 -11.34 6.82
CA SER A 108 6.38 -11.06 7.66
C SER A 108 6.30 -11.81 9.00
N ASN A 109 7.46 -12.05 9.63
CA ASN A 109 7.54 -12.66 10.97
C ASN A 109 6.93 -11.76 12.08
N GLU A 110 6.69 -10.49 11.77
CA GLU A 110 6.01 -9.52 12.63
C GLU A 110 4.87 -8.86 11.84
N PRO A 111 3.74 -9.56 11.63
CA PRO A 111 2.64 -9.03 10.83
C PRO A 111 2.14 -7.73 11.44
N THR A 112 2.14 -6.66 10.66
CA THR A 112 1.63 -5.39 11.15
C THR A 112 0.10 -5.45 11.22
N PRO A 113 -0.54 -5.11 12.36
CA PRO A 113 -2.00 -5.15 12.48
C PRO A 113 -2.73 -4.38 11.38
N ILE A 114 -2.09 -3.33 10.86
CA ILE A 114 -2.57 -2.49 9.78
C ILE A 114 -2.78 -3.27 8.48
N ALA A 115 -1.82 -4.11 8.10
CA ALA A 115 -1.90 -4.89 6.86
C ALA A 115 -2.99 -5.96 6.94
N ASN A 116 -3.07 -6.69 8.07
CA ASN A 116 -4.13 -7.67 8.29
C ASN A 116 -5.51 -7.01 8.27
N GLN A 117 -5.65 -5.86 8.94
CA GLN A 117 -6.90 -5.13 8.93
C GLN A 117 -7.30 -4.65 7.54
N ALA A 118 -6.32 -4.23 6.71
CA ALA A 118 -6.55 -3.85 5.33
C ALA A 118 -7.05 -5.03 4.49
N MET A 119 -6.43 -6.21 4.62
CA MET A 119 -6.87 -7.44 3.93
C MET A 119 -8.27 -7.87 4.35
N GLU A 120 -8.59 -7.83 5.64
CA GLU A 120 -9.93 -8.12 6.15
C GLU A 120 -10.97 -7.13 5.62
N ASN A 121 -10.63 -5.85 5.59
CA ASN A 121 -11.52 -4.82 5.06
C ASN A 121 -11.77 -5.01 3.56
N PHE A 122 -10.75 -5.43 2.81
CA PHE A 122 -10.86 -5.71 1.39
C PHE A 122 -11.71 -6.96 1.11
N HIS A 123 -11.50 -8.03 1.89
CA HIS A 123 -12.34 -9.23 1.84
C HIS A 123 -13.83 -8.91 2.10
N LYS A 124 -14.12 -8.14 3.17
CA LYS A 124 -15.48 -7.68 3.48
C LYS A 124 -16.08 -6.84 2.35
N LEU A 125 -15.29 -5.97 1.75
CA LEU A 125 -15.72 -5.11 0.65
C LEU A 125 -16.09 -5.92 -0.59
N ILE A 126 -15.30 -6.93 -0.94
CA ILE A 126 -15.63 -7.87 -2.02
C ILE A 126 -16.91 -8.64 -1.69
N ALA A 127 -17.03 -9.17 -0.46
CA ALA A 127 -18.21 -9.92 -0.04
C ALA A 127 -19.51 -9.10 -0.09
N VAL A 128 -19.44 -7.80 0.20
CA VAL A 128 -20.58 -6.88 0.09
C VAL A 128 -20.90 -6.56 -1.37
N ALA A 129 -19.89 -6.31 -2.20
CA ALA A 129 -20.09 -5.95 -3.60
C ALA A 129 -20.53 -7.12 -4.48
N LEU A 130 -20.07 -8.34 -4.17
CA LEU A 130 -20.32 -9.56 -4.91
C LEU A 130 -20.93 -10.64 -3.98
N PRO A 131 -22.18 -10.46 -3.50
CA PRO A 131 -22.77 -11.29 -2.45
C PRO A 131 -23.05 -12.75 -2.85
N HIS A 132 -23.01 -13.06 -4.14
CA HIS A 132 -23.23 -14.41 -4.67
C HIS A 132 -21.92 -15.14 -5.02
N GLU A 133 -20.78 -14.50 -4.80
CA GLU A 133 -19.45 -15.05 -5.10
C GLU A 133 -18.70 -15.42 -3.82
N ASP A 134 -17.80 -16.41 -3.90
CA ASP A 134 -16.87 -16.69 -2.80
C ASP A 134 -15.74 -15.66 -2.77
N SER A 135 -15.89 -14.66 -1.90
CA SER A 135 -14.87 -13.63 -1.65
C SER A 135 -13.50 -14.19 -1.25
N SER A 136 -13.44 -15.37 -0.62
CA SER A 136 -12.17 -16.00 -0.21
C SER A 136 -11.45 -16.58 -1.44
N GLU A 137 -12.19 -17.25 -2.33
CA GLU A 137 -11.66 -17.75 -3.61
C GLU A 137 -11.16 -16.59 -4.48
N ILE A 138 -11.92 -15.49 -4.54
CA ILE A 138 -11.52 -14.27 -5.23
C ILE A 138 -10.21 -13.73 -4.67
N MET A 139 -10.10 -13.60 -3.34
CA MET A 139 -8.87 -13.13 -2.69
C MET A 139 -7.67 -14.02 -3.04
N VAL A 140 -7.82 -15.34 -2.94
CA VAL A 140 -6.76 -16.29 -3.31
C VAL A 140 -6.34 -16.10 -4.77
N HIS A 141 -7.31 -15.93 -5.68
CA HIS A 141 -7.02 -15.73 -7.09
C HIS A 141 -6.24 -14.44 -7.36
N ILE A 142 -6.76 -13.29 -6.92
CA ILE A 142 -6.18 -11.98 -7.25
C ILE A 142 -4.81 -11.76 -6.59
N PHE A 143 -4.62 -12.24 -5.36
CA PHE A 143 -3.30 -12.18 -4.71
C PHE A 143 -2.33 -13.22 -5.27
N GLY A 144 -2.82 -14.39 -5.70
CA GLY A 144 -2.02 -15.34 -6.47
C GLY A 144 -1.50 -14.72 -7.76
N LEU A 145 -2.35 -14.02 -8.51
CA LEU A 145 -1.96 -13.28 -9.71
C LEU A 145 -0.89 -12.22 -9.41
N ALA A 146 -1.01 -11.49 -8.29
CA ALA A 146 -0.04 -10.48 -7.90
C ALA A 146 1.34 -11.08 -7.61
N VAL A 147 1.41 -12.23 -6.93
CA VAL A 147 2.66 -12.91 -6.60
C VAL A 147 3.37 -13.44 -7.86
N ILE A 148 2.63 -13.96 -8.83
CA ILE A 148 3.22 -14.51 -10.07
C ILE A 148 3.42 -13.45 -11.16
N ALA A 149 2.90 -12.24 -10.99
CA ALA A 149 3.01 -11.17 -11.98
C ALA A 149 4.46 -10.95 -12.47
N PRO A 150 5.51 -10.94 -11.62
CA PRO A 150 6.90 -10.74 -12.06
C PRO A 150 7.44 -11.81 -13.00
N ILE A 151 6.92 -13.04 -12.94
CA ILE A 151 7.38 -14.17 -13.78
C ILE A 151 6.44 -14.45 -14.95
N ARG A 152 5.31 -13.73 -15.05
CA ARG A 152 4.26 -14.01 -16.03
C ARG A 152 4.73 -13.81 -17.47
N GLU A 153 5.56 -12.80 -17.71
CA GLU A 153 6.17 -12.56 -19.04
C GLU A 153 7.11 -13.71 -19.42
N THR A 154 7.93 -14.17 -18.47
CA THR A 154 8.84 -15.33 -18.67
C THR A 154 8.08 -16.63 -18.93
N LEU A 155 6.94 -16.84 -18.27
CA LEU A 155 6.10 -18.03 -18.49
C LEU A 155 5.42 -18.01 -19.86
N ALA A 156 5.03 -16.84 -20.38
CA ALA A 156 4.43 -16.70 -21.70
C ALA A 156 5.44 -16.97 -22.82
N GLU A 157 6.71 -16.57 -22.63
CA GLU A 157 7.80 -16.82 -23.58
C GLU A 157 8.25 -18.29 -23.62
N THR A 158 8.02 -19.07 -22.56
CA THR A 158 8.43 -20.49 -22.47
C THR A 158 7.46 -21.44 -23.19
N ILE A 159 6.28 -20.94 -23.59
CA ILE A 159 5.20 -21.74 -24.22
C ILE A 159 5.15 -21.53 -25.75
N CYS A 160 5.93 -20.59 -26.29
CA CYS A 160 6.17 -20.41 -27.73
C CYS A 160 7.47 -21.07 -28.19
#